data_AF-A0A967E4E8-F1
#
_entry.id   AF-A0A967E4E8-F1
#
_cell.length_a   1.000
_cell.length_b   1.000
_cell.length_c   1.000
_cell.angle_alpha   90.00
_cell.angle_beta   90.00
_cell.angle_gamma   90.00
#
_symmetry.space_group_name_H-M   'P 1'
#
loop_
_entity.id
_entity.type
_entity.pdbx_description
1 polymer ?
#
loop_
_entity_poly.entity_id
_entity_poly.type
_entity_poly.pdbx_seq_one_letter_code
_entity_poly.pdbx_strand_id
1 'polypeptide(L)'
;MGLLNGLFDKKTDAEKRRGAKVKEIKKESRQDRKEARQEAREDKQAAREEARDERKDARQEKRSDMKETRRSDLKGKEKQEAKADVREDKRDAIREANDDKRDDMDQIQDAKKATIQEVRLQEIEDLAAVTGKKTPRLDIPLALELLTLTEIAHFPDGTSPQEILDQRAATLRGQAIRGARAITGKNWKSDTECFVARTDGNDVVVAFRGSESPKLFTETGGFRDWVLTDFRAERIAYPPAPKSWPDQRWVHGGFWQAYQIVRNVLLTEVTRQATQPTPARRIFVTGFSLGGALALLAALDIAEGMAAIDKANGKGSVPVELFSFAAPRVGDANLNNLVTERVAKSTLVAFRSDPVVHLPPFGPNFPLTFEHPISVDLAGIHIGLGTPVIPQIGQQYQTAETLFYIDNDGMVSNRYPAAQVALNYRDHTWDPYRAALEGLAKKQEGSLNMTLRTATVEAD
;
A
#
# COMPACT_ATOMS: atom_id res chain seq x y z
N MET A 1 -46.91 -20.16 21.12
CA MET A 1 -45.93 -20.99 20.39
C MET A 1 -46.29 -20.99 18.92
N GLY A 2 -45.48 -20.32 18.07
CA GLY A 2 -45.53 -20.49 16.61
C GLY A 2 -46.02 -19.28 15.82
N LEU A 3 -45.18 -18.25 15.68
CA LEU A 3 -45.29 -17.22 14.62
C LEU A 3 -43.95 -16.47 14.53
N LEU A 4 -42.88 -17.18 14.15
CA LEU A 4 -41.58 -16.60 13.76
C LEU A 4 -40.76 -17.73 13.12
N ASN A 5 -40.95 -17.96 11.83
CA ASN A 5 -39.99 -18.67 11.01
C ASN A 5 -40.21 -18.32 9.54
N GLY A 6 -39.21 -17.66 8.93
CA GLY A 6 -38.99 -17.78 7.49
C GLY A 6 -39.10 -16.52 6.63
N LEU A 7 -38.69 -15.33 7.11
CA LEU A 7 -38.37 -14.22 6.21
C LEU A 7 -36.92 -14.39 5.69
N PHE A 8 -36.70 -15.43 4.88
CA PHE A 8 -35.48 -15.55 4.09
C PHE A 8 -35.72 -14.84 2.76
N ASP A 9 -35.05 -13.71 2.58
CA ASP A 9 -35.04 -12.94 1.35
C ASP A 9 -34.51 -13.82 0.19
N LYS A 10 -35.42 -14.29 -0.67
CA LYS A 10 -35.06 -15.15 -1.81
C LYS A 10 -34.37 -14.26 -2.84
N LYS A 11 -33.07 -14.47 -3.05
CA LYS A 11 -32.30 -13.81 -4.12
C LYS A 11 -33.06 -13.82 -5.44
N THR A 12 -33.12 -12.66 -6.08
CA THR A 12 -33.75 -12.46 -7.39
C THR A 12 -33.05 -13.31 -8.46
N ASP A 13 -33.75 -13.64 -9.56
CA ASP A 13 -33.14 -14.43 -10.63
C ASP A 13 -31.97 -13.72 -11.31
N ALA A 14 -31.97 -12.37 -11.31
CA ALA A 14 -30.84 -11.57 -11.74
C ALA A 14 -29.62 -11.74 -10.81
N GLU A 15 -29.82 -11.77 -9.49
CA GLU A 15 -28.76 -12.02 -8.51
C GLU A 15 -28.23 -13.46 -8.58
N LYS A 16 -29.09 -14.44 -8.84
CA LYS A 16 -28.67 -15.83 -9.06
C LYS A 16 -27.81 -15.95 -10.32
N ARG A 17 -28.20 -15.31 -11.44
CA ARG A 17 -27.44 -15.27 -12.69
C ARG A 17 -26.08 -14.58 -12.52
N ARG A 18 -26.05 -13.42 -11.85
CA ARG A 18 -24.78 -12.74 -11.49
C ARG A 18 -23.90 -13.60 -10.60
N GLY A 19 -24.49 -14.25 -9.59
CA GLY A 19 -23.79 -15.17 -8.70
C GLY A 19 -23.21 -16.40 -9.42
N ALA A 20 -23.90 -16.91 -10.45
CA ALA A 20 -23.39 -17.99 -11.29
C ALA A 20 -22.19 -17.53 -12.13
N LYS A 21 -22.31 -16.36 -12.79
CA LYS A 21 -21.23 -15.80 -13.62
C LYS A 21 -19.97 -15.44 -12.82
N VAL A 22 -20.14 -14.93 -11.59
CA VAL A 22 -19.03 -14.73 -10.63
C VAL A 22 -18.32 -16.04 -10.27
N LYS A 23 -19.06 -17.15 -10.12
CA LYS A 23 -18.46 -18.45 -9.83
C LYS A 23 -17.68 -19.00 -11.02
N GLU A 24 -18.17 -18.75 -12.23
CA GLU A 24 -17.55 -19.16 -13.49
C GLU A 24 -16.22 -18.44 -13.72
N ILE A 25 -16.20 -17.10 -13.63
CA ILE A 25 -14.98 -16.29 -13.71
C ILE A 25 -13.92 -16.75 -12.70
N LYS A 26 -14.33 -17.00 -11.45
CA LYS A 26 -13.44 -17.52 -10.41
C LYS A 26 -12.91 -18.92 -10.70
N LYS A 27 -13.68 -19.73 -11.44
CA LYS A 27 -13.30 -21.10 -11.81
C LYS A 27 -12.28 -21.07 -12.94
N GLU A 28 -12.50 -20.23 -13.95
CA GLU A 28 -11.59 -20.02 -15.09
C GLU A 28 -10.24 -19.48 -14.62
N SER A 29 -10.22 -18.37 -13.87
CA SER A 29 -8.96 -17.84 -13.29
C SER A 29 -8.22 -18.84 -12.39
N ARG A 30 -8.92 -19.75 -11.72
CA ARG A 30 -8.28 -20.83 -10.94
C ARG A 30 -7.64 -21.88 -11.84
N GLN A 31 -8.22 -22.14 -13.00
CA GLN A 31 -7.71 -23.07 -13.99
C GLN A 31 -6.47 -22.50 -14.67
N ASP A 32 -6.51 -21.26 -15.14
CA ASP A 32 -5.38 -20.61 -15.81
C ASP A 32 -4.17 -20.47 -14.86
N ARG A 33 -4.42 -20.17 -13.58
CA ARG A 33 -3.36 -20.16 -12.55
C ARG A 33 -2.75 -21.55 -12.29
N LYS A 34 -3.50 -22.63 -12.50
CA LYS A 34 -2.96 -23.99 -12.40
C LYS A 34 -2.10 -24.30 -13.63
N GLU A 35 -2.54 -23.90 -14.82
CA GLU A 35 -1.81 -24.08 -16.07
C GLU A 35 -0.48 -23.33 -16.05
N ALA A 36 -0.48 -22.05 -15.68
CA ALA A 36 0.76 -21.27 -15.51
C ALA A 36 1.73 -21.88 -14.47
N ARG A 37 1.21 -22.57 -13.45
CA ARG A 37 2.06 -23.30 -12.47
C ARG A 37 2.61 -24.60 -13.03
N GLN A 38 1.89 -25.23 -13.95
CA GLN A 38 2.31 -26.47 -14.60
C GLN A 38 3.39 -26.17 -15.64
N GLU A 39 3.17 -25.18 -16.50
CA GLU A 39 4.15 -24.69 -17.48
C GLU A 39 5.48 -24.33 -16.80
N ALA A 40 5.42 -23.50 -15.75
CA ALA A 40 6.62 -23.15 -14.98
C ALA A 40 7.28 -24.33 -14.23
N ARG A 41 6.61 -25.48 -14.07
CA ARG A 41 7.25 -26.71 -13.56
C ARG A 41 7.96 -27.46 -14.67
N GLU A 42 7.37 -27.50 -15.86
CA GLU A 42 7.93 -28.11 -17.06
C GLU A 42 9.20 -27.36 -17.50
N ASP A 43 9.16 -26.02 -17.54
CA ASP A 43 10.34 -25.20 -17.86
C ASP A 43 11.47 -25.40 -16.85
N LYS A 44 11.14 -25.45 -15.55
CA LYS A 44 12.14 -25.73 -14.50
C LYS A 44 12.73 -27.12 -14.62
N GLN A 45 11.99 -28.07 -15.18
CA GLN A 45 12.50 -29.41 -15.45
C GLN A 45 13.45 -29.38 -16.64
N ALA A 46 13.09 -28.68 -17.72
CA ALA A 46 13.93 -28.51 -18.90
C ALA A 46 15.27 -27.82 -18.56
N ALA A 47 15.26 -26.68 -17.87
CA ALA A 47 16.48 -25.98 -17.46
C ALA A 47 17.40 -26.84 -16.56
N ARG A 48 16.82 -27.74 -15.75
CA ARG A 48 17.61 -28.69 -14.94
C ARG A 48 18.22 -29.81 -15.77
N GLU A 49 17.57 -30.20 -16.86
CA GLU A 49 18.04 -31.24 -17.77
C GLU A 49 19.18 -30.70 -18.63
N GLU A 50 19.00 -29.51 -19.23
CA GLU A 50 20.02 -28.79 -19.99
C GLU A 50 21.30 -28.60 -19.17
N ALA A 51 21.19 -28.03 -17.96
CA ALA A 51 22.32 -27.86 -17.06
C ALA A 51 22.98 -29.17 -16.63
N ARG A 52 22.27 -30.31 -16.66
CA ARG A 52 22.87 -31.63 -16.38
C ARG A 52 23.68 -32.12 -17.58
N ASP A 53 23.18 -31.89 -18.79
CA ASP A 53 23.83 -32.30 -20.02
C ASP A 53 25.09 -31.47 -20.29
N GLU A 54 25.05 -30.15 -20.10
CA GLU A 54 26.24 -29.28 -20.19
C GLU A 54 27.35 -29.72 -19.23
N ARG A 55 27.01 -30.02 -17.97
CA ARG A 55 27.99 -30.54 -17.00
C ARG A 55 28.56 -31.88 -17.43
N LYS A 56 27.75 -32.72 -18.06
CA LYS A 56 28.17 -34.04 -18.52
C LYS A 56 29.13 -33.88 -19.70
N ASP A 57 28.86 -32.96 -20.62
CA ASP A 57 29.70 -32.68 -21.78
C ASP A 57 31.01 -32.03 -21.37
N ALA A 58 30.98 -31.01 -20.51
CA ALA A 58 32.18 -30.40 -19.92
C ALA A 58 33.05 -31.43 -19.17
N ARG A 59 32.43 -32.40 -18.48
CA ARG A 59 33.17 -33.50 -17.82
C ARG A 59 33.80 -34.46 -18.83
N GLN A 60 33.17 -34.71 -19.97
CA GLN A 60 33.68 -35.60 -21.01
C GLN A 60 34.84 -34.94 -21.75
N GLU A 61 34.65 -33.71 -22.21
CA GLU A 61 35.65 -32.91 -22.93
C GLU A 61 36.92 -32.74 -22.09
N LYS A 62 36.79 -32.27 -20.84
CA LYS A 62 37.96 -32.07 -19.98
C LYS A 62 38.61 -33.39 -19.54
N ARG A 63 37.90 -34.52 -19.64
CA ARG A 63 38.49 -35.85 -19.46
C ARG A 63 39.31 -36.29 -20.68
N SER A 64 38.94 -35.92 -21.91
CA SER A 64 39.77 -36.09 -23.10
C SER A 64 41.03 -35.24 -23.00
N ASP A 65 40.89 -33.95 -22.70
CA ASP A 65 42.01 -33.01 -22.57
C ASP A 65 43.03 -33.53 -21.54
N MET A 66 42.54 -33.98 -20.38
CA MET A 66 43.41 -34.53 -19.34
C MET A 66 44.14 -35.82 -19.77
N LYS A 67 43.56 -36.62 -20.67
CA LYS A 67 44.25 -37.79 -21.24
C LYS A 67 45.33 -37.35 -22.23
N GLU A 68 45.06 -36.33 -23.02
CA GLU A 68 46.01 -35.76 -23.98
C GLU A 68 47.20 -35.11 -23.27
N THR A 69 46.96 -34.26 -22.26
CA THR A 69 48.02 -33.67 -21.42
C THR A 69 48.86 -34.75 -20.75
N ARG A 70 48.28 -35.90 -20.37
CA ARG A 70 49.04 -37.03 -19.81
C ARG A 70 49.96 -37.69 -20.84
N ARG A 71 49.51 -37.81 -22.09
CA ARG A 71 50.26 -38.42 -23.20
C ARG A 71 51.30 -37.50 -23.83
N SER A 72 51.21 -36.20 -23.57
CA SER A 72 52.19 -35.20 -24.05
C SER A 72 53.61 -35.42 -23.53
N ASP A 73 54.59 -34.89 -24.26
CA ASP A 73 56.02 -34.93 -23.95
C ASP A 73 56.44 -33.96 -22.83
N LEU A 74 55.51 -33.15 -22.30
CA LEU A 74 55.75 -32.23 -21.18
C LEU A 74 56.29 -32.99 -19.95
N LYS A 75 57.19 -32.36 -19.20
CA LYS A 75 57.84 -32.96 -18.01
C LYS A 75 57.82 -32.01 -16.81
N GLY A 76 58.00 -32.58 -15.62
CA GLY A 76 58.19 -31.80 -14.38
C GLY A 76 57.06 -30.80 -14.11
N LYS A 77 57.44 -29.53 -13.95
CA LYS A 77 56.56 -28.42 -13.57
C LYS A 77 55.54 -28.06 -14.65
N GLU A 78 55.95 -28.01 -15.92
CA GLU A 78 55.08 -27.66 -17.05
C GLU A 78 53.91 -28.65 -17.21
N LYS A 79 54.16 -29.95 -16.99
CA LYS A 79 53.09 -30.98 -17.02
C LYS A 79 52.15 -30.87 -15.81
N GLN A 80 52.60 -30.31 -14.69
CA GLN A 80 51.75 -30.07 -13.52
C GLN A 80 50.87 -28.85 -13.75
N GLU A 81 51.42 -27.76 -14.29
CA GLU A 81 50.69 -26.54 -14.67
C GLU A 81 49.60 -26.87 -15.70
N ALA A 82 49.93 -27.53 -16.81
CA ALA A 82 48.93 -27.90 -17.83
C ALA A 82 47.80 -28.82 -17.29
N LYS A 83 48.05 -29.62 -16.25
CA LYS A 83 47.00 -30.41 -15.58
C LYS A 83 46.18 -29.60 -14.60
N ALA A 84 46.74 -28.53 -14.04
CA ALA A 84 46.02 -27.59 -13.20
C ALA A 84 45.04 -26.78 -14.06
N ASP A 85 45.49 -26.29 -15.21
CA ASP A 85 44.67 -25.53 -16.16
C ASP A 85 43.43 -26.33 -16.60
N VAL A 86 43.60 -27.59 -17.03
CA VAL A 86 42.47 -28.46 -17.41
C VAL A 86 41.49 -28.70 -16.24
N ARG A 87 41.96 -28.66 -14.99
CA ARG A 87 41.08 -28.78 -13.80
C ARG A 87 40.35 -27.48 -13.50
N GLU A 88 40.99 -26.34 -13.75
CA GLU A 88 40.42 -25.01 -13.60
C GLU A 88 39.33 -24.78 -14.64
N ASP A 89 39.63 -24.99 -15.92
CA ASP A 89 38.66 -24.96 -17.02
C ASP A 89 37.42 -25.81 -16.74
N LYS A 90 37.62 -27.02 -16.19
CA LYS A 90 36.53 -27.91 -15.82
C LYS A 90 35.66 -27.33 -14.71
N ARG A 91 36.27 -26.68 -13.72
CA ARG A 91 35.53 -26.03 -12.62
C ARG A 91 34.73 -24.85 -13.16
N ASP A 92 35.33 -24.07 -14.06
CA ASP A 92 34.69 -22.89 -14.64
C ASP A 92 33.52 -23.27 -15.53
N ALA A 93 33.67 -24.24 -16.43
CA ALA A 93 32.57 -24.75 -17.25
C ALA A 93 31.42 -25.35 -16.42
N ILE A 94 31.73 -26.03 -15.30
CA ILE A 94 30.69 -26.52 -14.38
C ILE A 94 30.03 -25.35 -13.63
N ARG A 95 30.77 -24.29 -13.32
CA ARG A 95 30.25 -23.12 -12.62
C ARG A 95 29.32 -22.33 -13.53
N GLU A 96 29.70 -22.10 -14.78
CA GLU A 96 28.88 -21.48 -15.82
C GLU A 96 27.54 -22.21 -15.96
N ALA A 97 27.55 -23.53 -16.19
CA ALA A 97 26.34 -24.36 -16.22
C ALA A 97 25.54 -24.44 -14.88
N ASN A 98 26.07 -23.93 -13.77
CA ASN A 98 25.29 -23.74 -12.53
C ASN A 98 24.66 -22.36 -12.46
N ASP A 99 25.39 -21.35 -12.93
CA ASP A 99 24.98 -19.95 -12.95
C ASP A 99 23.87 -19.77 -14.00
N ASP A 100 24.01 -20.31 -15.21
CA ASP A 100 22.97 -20.27 -16.26
C ASP A 100 21.66 -20.90 -15.79
N LYS A 101 21.75 -22.12 -15.25
CA LYS A 101 20.60 -22.80 -14.63
C LYS A 101 19.94 -21.97 -13.53
N ARG A 102 20.72 -21.22 -12.76
CA ARG A 102 20.17 -20.37 -11.70
C ARG A 102 19.40 -19.20 -12.31
N ASP A 103 19.98 -18.56 -13.32
CA ASP A 103 19.38 -17.43 -14.02
C ASP A 103 18.08 -17.84 -14.72
N ASP A 104 18.06 -19.01 -15.40
CA ASP A 104 16.85 -19.58 -15.99
C ASP A 104 15.76 -19.83 -14.94
N MET A 105 16.14 -20.41 -13.80
CA MET A 105 15.20 -20.71 -12.71
C MET A 105 14.55 -19.44 -12.14
N ASP A 106 15.30 -18.35 -12.10
CA ASP A 106 14.84 -17.03 -11.67
C ASP A 106 13.94 -16.39 -12.74
N GLN A 107 14.32 -16.45 -14.02
CA GLN A 107 13.50 -15.97 -15.15
C GLN A 107 12.15 -16.70 -15.22
N ILE A 108 12.14 -18.04 -15.15
CA ILE A 108 10.92 -18.86 -15.14
C ILE A 108 10.04 -18.50 -13.94
N GLN A 109 10.66 -18.24 -12.79
CA GLN A 109 9.92 -17.85 -11.59
C GLN A 109 9.23 -16.49 -11.74
N ASP A 110 9.90 -15.53 -12.36
CA ASP A 110 9.35 -14.19 -12.56
C ASP A 110 8.31 -14.15 -13.69
N ALA A 111 8.53 -14.88 -14.78
CA ALA A 111 7.53 -15.08 -15.84
C ALA A 111 6.23 -15.68 -15.25
N LYS A 112 6.34 -16.75 -14.47
CA LYS A 112 5.19 -17.36 -13.77
C LYS A 112 4.46 -16.36 -12.87
N LYS A 113 5.19 -15.50 -12.14
CA LYS A 113 4.56 -14.47 -11.29
C LYS A 113 3.79 -13.47 -12.13
N ALA A 114 4.37 -13.01 -13.24
CA ALA A 114 3.74 -12.08 -14.17
C ALA A 114 2.43 -12.65 -14.74
N THR A 115 2.45 -13.87 -15.28
CA THR A 115 1.26 -14.54 -15.82
C THR A 115 0.16 -14.73 -14.76
N ILE A 116 0.52 -15.17 -13.56
CA ILE A 116 -0.46 -15.31 -12.46
C ILE A 116 -1.08 -13.95 -12.08
N GLN A 117 -0.30 -12.87 -12.18
CA GLN A 117 -0.76 -11.54 -11.87
C GLN A 117 -1.72 -11.00 -12.94
N GLU A 118 -1.44 -11.25 -14.22
CA GLU A 118 -2.33 -10.93 -15.34
C GLU A 118 -3.67 -11.65 -15.23
N VAL A 119 -3.65 -12.97 -14.99
CA VAL A 119 -4.89 -13.75 -14.76
C VAL A 119 -5.70 -13.17 -13.59
N ARG A 120 -5.03 -12.71 -12.53
CA ARG A 120 -5.69 -12.05 -11.39
C ARG A 120 -6.17 -10.63 -11.69
N LEU A 121 -5.59 -9.91 -12.66
CA LEU A 121 -6.09 -8.61 -13.13
C LEU A 121 -7.38 -8.85 -13.90
N GLN A 122 -7.34 -9.79 -14.86
CA GLN A 122 -8.47 -10.16 -15.69
C GLN A 122 -9.66 -10.64 -14.84
N GLU A 123 -9.42 -11.51 -13.84
CA GLU A 123 -10.46 -11.95 -12.90
C GLU A 123 -11.18 -10.75 -12.24
N ILE A 124 -10.45 -9.69 -11.87
CA ILE A 124 -11.05 -8.51 -11.24
C ILE A 124 -11.87 -7.70 -12.23
N GLU A 125 -11.35 -7.48 -13.44
CA GLU A 125 -12.05 -6.73 -14.47
C GLU A 125 -13.38 -7.40 -14.85
N ASP A 126 -13.34 -8.72 -15.04
CA ASP A 126 -14.53 -9.51 -15.35
C ASP A 126 -15.53 -9.51 -14.18
N LEU A 127 -15.04 -9.62 -12.94
CA LEU A 127 -15.89 -9.51 -11.76
C LEU A 127 -16.51 -8.11 -11.61
N ALA A 128 -15.77 -7.04 -11.91
CA ALA A 128 -16.28 -5.67 -11.88
C ALA A 128 -17.36 -5.46 -12.96
N ALA A 129 -17.13 -5.97 -14.17
CA ALA A 129 -18.09 -5.93 -15.27
C ALA A 129 -19.40 -6.66 -14.93
N VAL A 130 -19.32 -7.81 -14.26
CA VAL A 130 -20.52 -8.61 -13.88
C VAL A 130 -21.26 -8.04 -12.69
N THR A 131 -20.54 -7.47 -11.72
CA THR A 131 -21.15 -6.91 -10.51
C THR A 131 -21.70 -5.49 -10.72
N GLY A 132 -21.33 -4.81 -11.80
CA GLY A 132 -21.72 -3.43 -12.08
C GLY A 132 -21.07 -2.42 -11.13
N LYS A 133 -20.13 -2.85 -10.28
CA LYS A 133 -19.31 -1.95 -9.48
C LYS A 133 -18.29 -1.31 -10.41
N LYS A 134 -18.49 -0.02 -10.73
CA LYS A 134 -17.46 0.78 -11.41
C LYS A 134 -16.17 0.66 -10.61
N THR A 135 -15.07 0.32 -11.29
CA THR A 135 -13.74 0.42 -10.70
C THR A 135 -13.57 1.83 -10.15
N PRO A 136 -13.26 1.99 -8.86
CA PRO A 136 -13.06 3.32 -8.30
C PRO A 136 -11.95 4.00 -9.11
N ARG A 137 -12.18 5.27 -9.46
CA ARG A 137 -11.22 6.12 -10.16
C ARG A 137 -10.71 7.16 -9.17
N LEU A 138 -9.41 7.44 -9.26
CA LEU A 138 -8.77 8.48 -8.47
C LEU A 138 -9.27 9.86 -8.93
N ASP A 139 -9.81 10.64 -8.00
CA ASP A 139 -10.14 12.05 -8.21
C ASP A 139 -8.82 12.85 -8.09
N ILE A 140 -8.15 13.05 -9.23
CA ILE A 140 -6.80 13.63 -9.27
C ILE A 140 -6.76 15.08 -8.77
N PRO A 141 -7.69 15.99 -9.19
CA PRO A 141 -7.72 17.35 -8.66
C PRO A 141 -7.88 17.39 -7.14
N LEU A 142 -8.81 16.58 -6.60
CA LEU A 142 -8.99 16.49 -5.15
C LEU A 142 -7.73 15.94 -4.45
N ALA A 143 -7.06 14.95 -5.05
CA ALA A 143 -5.83 14.39 -4.51
C ALA A 143 -4.71 15.45 -4.43
N LEU A 144 -4.54 16.29 -5.46
CA LEU A 144 -3.53 17.35 -5.48
C LEU A 144 -3.82 18.46 -4.45
N GLU A 145 -5.08 18.87 -4.33
CA GLU A 145 -5.52 19.84 -3.31
C GLU A 145 -5.26 19.28 -1.90
N LEU A 146 -5.71 18.05 -1.62
CA LEU A 146 -5.55 17.43 -0.30
C LEU A 146 -4.08 17.15 0.04
N LEU A 147 -3.24 16.75 -0.93
CA LEU A 147 -1.79 16.60 -0.74
C LEU A 147 -1.16 17.93 -0.34
N THR A 148 -1.54 19.02 -0.99
CA THR A 148 -1.08 20.38 -0.63
C THR A 148 -1.48 20.76 0.80
N LEU A 149 -2.67 20.39 1.26
CA LEU A 149 -3.08 20.64 2.65
C LEU A 149 -2.25 19.83 3.65
N THR A 150 -1.78 18.63 3.30
CA THR A 150 -0.86 17.87 4.17
C THR A 150 0.50 18.54 4.32
N GLU A 151 0.98 19.25 3.29
CA GLU A 151 2.19 20.07 3.39
C GLU A 151 1.96 21.30 4.27
N ILE A 152 0.82 21.97 4.10
CA ILE A 152 0.47 23.16 4.88
C ILE A 152 0.30 22.83 6.36
N ALA A 153 -0.10 21.59 6.69
CA ALA A 153 -0.14 21.11 8.06
C ALA A 153 1.25 21.09 8.74
N HIS A 154 2.33 21.23 7.97
CA HIS A 154 3.68 21.52 8.45
C HIS A 154 3.90 23.03 8.53
N PHE A 155 3.15 23.69 9.42
CA PHE A 155 3.29 25.13 9.64
C PHE A 155 4.39 25.41 10.68
N PRO A 156 5.33 26.34 10.43
CA PRO A 156 6.36 26.67 11.40
C PRO A 156 5.79 27.22 12.71
N ASP A 157 6.48 27.00 13.82
CA ASP A 157 6.13 27.55 15.12
C ASP A 157 5.83 29.06 15.02
N GLY A 158 4.64 29.47 15.50
CA GLY A 158 4.19 30.86 15.49
C GLY A 158 3.58 31.35 14.17
N THR A 159 3.55 30.54 13.11
CA THR A 159 2.87 30.87 11.85
C THR A 159 1.45 30.32 11.86
N SER A 160 0.46 31.13 11.45
CA SER A 160 -0.91 30.65 11.36
C SER A 160 -1.09 29.78 10.09
N PRO A 161 -1.74 28.60 10.16
CA PRO A 161 -2.07 27.85 8.96
C PRO A 161 -2.96 28.65 8.00
N GLN A 162 -3.76 29.60 8.50
CA GLN A 162 -4.56 30.49 7.64
C GLN A 162 -3.67 31.37 6.76
N GLU A 163 -2.57 31.91 7.30
CA GLU A 163 -1.66 32.76 6.53
C GLU A 163 -1.01 31.97 5.39
N ILE A 164 -0.63 30.72 5.63
CA ILE A 164 -0.04 29.85 4.60
C ILE A 164 -1.09 29.46 3.55
N LEU A 165 -2.33 29.17 3.96
CA LEU A 165 -3.44 28.89 3.04
C LEU A 165 -3.69 30.09 2.10
N ASP A 166 -3.71 31.30 2.66
CA ASP A 166 -3.93 32.54 1.90
C ASP A 166 -2.75 32.82 0.95
N GLN A 167 -1.51 32.69 1.42
CA GLN A 167 -0.29 32.86 0.60
C GLN A 167 -0.22 31.89 -0.58
N ARG A 168 -0.63 30.63 -0.37
CA ARG A 168 -0.63 29.59 -1.41
C ARG A 168 -1.91 29.57 -2.25
N ALA A 169 -2.86 30.47 -1.99
CA ALA A 169 -4.20 30.45 -2.59
C ALA A 169 -4.83 29.04 -2.55
N ALA A 170 -4.66 28.34 -1.42
CA ALA A 170 -5.06 26.95 -1.28
C ALA A 170 -6.57 26.80 -1.38
N THR A 171 -7.01 25.81 -2.15
CA THR A 171 -8.42 25.51 -2.37
C THR A 171 -8.73 24.06 -2.07
N LEU A 172 -10.00 23.78 -1.86
CA LEU A 172 -10.55 22.43 -1.77
C LEU A 172 -11.83 22.37 -2.59
N ARG A 173 -11.83 21.50 -3.60
CA ARG A 173 -12.80 21.42 -4.70
C ARG A 173 -13.01 22.78 -5.36
N GLY A 174 -11.92 23.51 -5.58
CA GLY A 174 -11.93 24.87 -6.14
C GLY A 174 -12.54 25.94 -5.25
N GLN A 175 -12.84 25.66 -3.98
CA GLN A 175 -13.35 26.64 -3.01
C GLN A 175 -12.24 27.11 -2.09
N ALA A 176 -12.20 28.41 -1.79
CA ALA A 176 -11.23 28.98 -0.84
C ALA A 176 -11.42 28.40 0.56
N ILE A 177 -10.32 28.21 1.28
CA ILE A 177 -10.28 27.66 2.64
C ILE A 177 -10.10 28.80 3.65
N ARG A 178 -10.96 28.87 4.66
CA ARG A 178 -11.00 29.93 5.67
C ARG A 178 -11.19 29.38 7.08
N GLY A 179 -10.91 30.24 8.06
CA GLY A 179 -11.11 29.93 9.47
C GLY A 179 -10.22 28.79 9.98
N ALA A 180 -9.03 28.63 9.41
CA ALA A 180 -8.10 27.59 9.79
C ALA A 180 -7.63 27.80 11.23
N ARG A 181 -7.82 26.78 12.06
CA ARG A 181 -7.39 26.73 13.46
C ARG A 181 -6.34 25.65 13.64
N ALA A 182 -5.14 26.05 14.03
CA ALA A 182 -4.08 25.14 14.42
C ALA A 182 -4.42 24.42 15.73
N ILE A 183 -4.08 23.14 15.79
CA ILE A 183 -4.21 22.29 16.97
C ILE A 183 -2.88 21.55 17.10
N THR A 184 -2.12 21.90 18.13
CA THR A 184 -0.82 21.31 18.43
C THR A 184 -0.88 20.65 19.79
N GLY A 185 -0.16 19.53 19.92
CA GLY A 185 -0.09 18.75 21.13
C GLY A 185 1.30 18.15 21.26
N LYS A 186 1.99 18.45 22.36
CA LYS A 186 3.34 17.93 22.63
C LYS A 186 3.29 16.87 23.73
N ASN A 187 4.04 15.79 23.54
CA ASN A 187 4.37 14.83 24.59
C ASN A 187 5.87 14.48 24.51
N TRP A 188 6.42 13.82 25.53
CA TRP A 188 7.85 13.48 25.62
C TRP A 188 8.37 12.60 24.46
N LYS A 189 7.49 12.01 23.65
CA LYS A 189 7.82 11.19 22.47
C LYS A 189 7.45 11.80 21.11
N SER A 190 6.50 12.73 21.03
CA SER A 190 5.96 13.17 19.74
C SER A 190 5.26 14.52 19.81
N ASP A 191 5.55 15.37 18.82
CA ASP A 191 4.80 16.59 18.52
C ASP A 191 3.75 16.26 17.45
N THR A 192 2.47 16.31 17.84
CA THR A 192 1.33 16.08 16.95
C THR A 192 0.71 17.41 16.57
N GLU A 193 0.58 17.64 15.27
CA GLU A 193 0.04 18.88 14.73
C GLU A 193 -0.99 18.59 13.66
N CYS A 194 -2.07 19.37 13.71
CA CYS A 194 -3.08 19.39 12.68
C CYS A 194 -3.75 20.77 12.64
N PHE A 195 -4.54 21.02 11.60
CA PHE A 195 -5.45 22.16 11.60
C PHE A 195 -6.85 21.73 11.14
N VAL A 196 -7.85 22.52 11.56
CA VAL A 196 -9.24 22.39 11.11
C VAL A 196 -9.63 23.68 10.41
N ALA A 197 -10.14 23.59 9.20
CA ALA A 197 -10.59 24.73 8.43
C ALA A 197 -11.91 24.43 7.71
N ARG A 198 -12.53 25.47 7.15
CA ARG A 198 -13.80 25.37 6.42
C ARG A 198 -13.70 26.06 5.08
N THR A 199 -14.32 25.48 4.05
CA THR A 199 -14.38 26.06 2.72
C THR A 199 -15.60 26.97 2.56
N ASP A 200 -15.54 27.87 1.60
CA ASP A 200 -16.72 28.67 1.17
C ASP A 200 -17.87 27.78 0.67
N GLY A 201 -17.55 26.58 0.18
CA GLY A 201 -18.51 25.55 -0.20
C GLY A 201 -19.12 24.77 0.98
N ASN A 202 -18.87 25.18 2.22
CA ASN A 202 -19.33 24.52 3.44
C ASN A 202 -18.77 23.11 3.68
N ASP A 203 -17.63 22.77 3.09
CA ASP A 203 -16.90 21.56 3.45
C ASP A 203 -15.95 21.88 4.62
N VAL A 204 -15.81 20.98 5.59
CA VAL A 204 -14.79 21.09 6.65
C VAL A 204 -13.60 20.22 6.26
N VAL A 205 -12.38 20.67 6.55
CA VAL A 205 -11.16 19.90 6.33
C VAL A 205 -10.31 19.83 7.58
N VAL A 206 -9.80 18.64 7.85
CA VAL A 206 -8.82 18.36 8.89
C VAL A 206 -7.57 17.83 8.20
N ALA A 207 -6.43 18.48 8.40
CA ALA A 207 -5.17 18.03 7.84
C ALA A 207 -4.14 17.79 8.95
N PHE A 208 -3.57 16.58 8.97
CA PHE A 208 -2.53 16.18 9.90
C PHE A 208 -1.15 16.28 9.29
N ARG A 209 -0.22 16.78 10.09
CA ARG A 209 1.20 16.87 9.73
C ARG A 209 1.85 15.48 9.69
N GLY A 210 2.76 15.28 8.73
CA GLY A 210 3.70 14.16 8.74
C GLY A 210 4.83 14.35 9.77
N SER A 211 5.74 13.38 9.88
CA SER A 211 6.88 13.49 10.80
C SER A 211 7.86 14.60 10.38
N GLU A 212 8.33 15.39 11.34
CA GLU A 212 9.09 16.63 11.13
C GLU A 212 10.57 16.46 10.72
N SER A 213 11.01 15.22 10.55
CA SER A 213 12.43 14.92 10.38
C SER A 213 12.71 14.37 8.98
N PRO A 214 13.34 15.16 8.09
CA PRO A 214 14.14 14.62 7.00
C PRO A 214 15.22 13.64 7.54
N LYS A 215 15.61 13.82 8.80
CA LYS A 215 16.51 12.95 9.57
C LYS A 215 15.90 11.63 10.06
N LEU A 216 14.58 11.42 9.94
CA LEU A 216 13.98 10.12 10.19
C LEU A 216 14.50 9.11 9.14
N PHE A 217 14.73 9.57 7.91
CA PHE A 217 15.11 8.74 6.77
C PHE A 217 16.58 8.91 6.34
N THR A 218 17.43 9.53 7.17
CA THR A 218 18.89 9.54 7.00
C THR A 218 19.53 8.29 7.62
N GLU A 219 20.74 7.94 7.19
CA GLU A 219 21.52 6.76 7.64
C GLU A 219 21.71 6.64 9.17
N THR A 220 21.39 7.71 9.92
CA THR A 220 21.47 7.82 11.38
C THR A 220 20.29 7.21 12.16
N GLY A 221 19.24 6.71 11.52
CA GLY A 221 18.30 5.79 12.18
C GLY A 221 17.13 6.38 12.98
N GLY A 222 16.66 7.60 12.69
CA GLY A 222 15.46 8.14 13.34
C GLY A 222 14.19 7.31 13.07
N PHE A 223 14.05 6.77 11.86
CA PHE A 223 13.01 5.80 11.53
C PHE A 223 13.30 4.44 12.14
N ARG A 224 14.57 4.08 12.40
CA ARG A 224 14.91 2.87 13.16
C ARG A 224 14.40 2.97 14.59
N ASP A 225 14.50 4.13 15.23
CA ASP A 225 13.98 4.32 16.59
C ASP A 225 12.44 4.38 16.61
N TRP A 226 11.82 5.12 15.68
CA TRP A 226 10.36 5.13 15.55
C TRP A 226 9.78 3.74 15.20
N VAL A 227 10.36 3.03 14.22
CA VAL A 227 9.97 1.65 13.90
C VAL A 227 10.32 0.71 15.05
N LEU A 228 11.56 0.58 15.51
CA LEU A 228 11.92 -0.47 16.47
C LEU A 228 11.39 -0.21 17.88
N THR A 229 11.28 1.06 18.30
CA THR A 229 10.87 1.44 19.66
C THR A 229 9.36 1.62 19.77
N ASP A 230 8.67 2.10 18.72
CA ASP A 230 7.19 2.19 18.71
C ASP A 230 6.51 0.93 18.13
N PHE A 231 7.21 0.03 17.42
CA PHE A 231 6.70 -1.32 17.08
C PHE A 231 6.60 -2.28 18.26
N ARG A 232 7.03 -1.86 19.46
CA ARG A 232 6.55 -2.45 20.69
C ARG A 232 5.07 -2.07 20.84
N ALA A 233 4.24 -2.72 20.03
CA ALA A 233 2.82 -2.53 19.89
C ALA A 233 2.14 -2.73 21.24
N GLU A 234 2.00 -1.64 21.99
CA GLU A 234 1.07 -1.62 23.10
C GLU A 234 -0.33 -1.78 22.52
N ARG A 235 -0.97 -2.84 22.99
CA ARG A 235 -2.28 -3.32 22.61
C ARG A 235 -3.32 -2.37 23.17
N ILE A 236 -4.02 -1.64 22.32
CA ILE A 236 -5.07 -0.74 22.79
C ILE A 236 -6.38 -1.13 22.12
N ALA A 237 -7.35 -1.50 22.95
CA ALA A 237 -8.73 -1.72 22.53
C ALA A 237 -9.32 -0.36 22.14
N TYR A 238 -9.64 -0.19 20.85
CA TYR A 238 -10.27 1.01 20.33
C TYR A 238 -11.74 0.74 19.96
N PRO A 239 -12.74 1.55 20.35
CA PRO A 239 -12.77 2.63 21.37
C PRO A 239 -12.80 2.03 22.80
N PRO A 240 -12.89 2.80 23.92
CA PRO A 240 -13.24 2.23 25.21
C PRO A 240 -14.64 1.59 25.10
N ALA A 241 -14.66 0.31 24.74
CA ALA A 241 -15.87 -0.45 24.62
C ALA A 241 -16.58 -0.44 25.99
N PRO A 242 -17.91 -0.23 26.04
CA PRO A 242 -18.68 -0.66 27.19
C PRO A 242 -18.30 -2.12 27.48
N LYS A 243 -18.17 -2.51 28.76
CA LYS A 243 -17.78 -3.88 29.18
C LYS A 243 -18.63 -5.01 28.56
N SER A 244 -19.74 -4.67 27.89
CA SER A 244 -20.68 -5.56 27.22
C SER A 244 -20.36 -5.89 25.75
N TRP A 245 -19.34 -5.29 25.13
CA TRP A 245 -18.96 -5.65 23.75
C TRP A 245 -17.84 -6.71 23.73
N PRO A 246 -18.01 -7.83 22.99
CA PRO A 246 -16.96 -8.85 22.82
C PRO A 246 -15.84 -8.44 21.85
N ASP A 247 -16.01 -7.33 21.11
CA ASP A 247 -15.15 -6.95 19.99
C ASP A 247 -13.95 -6.08 20.43
N GLN A 248 -12.82 -6.72 20.75
CA GLN A 248 -11.54 -6.02 20.91
C GLN A 248 -10.95 -5.71 19.52
N ARG A 249 -10.82 -4.41 19.20
CA ARG A 249 -10.19 -3.92 17.95
C ARG A 249 -8.80 -3.40 18.26
N TRP A 250 -7.87 -3.56 17.33
CA TRP A 250 -6.44 -3.35 17.62
C TRP A 250 -5.89 -2.18 16.80
N VAL A 251 -5.33 -1.20 17.50
CA VAL A 251 -4.65 -0.04 16.92
C VAL A 251 -3.19 -0.01 17.38
N HIS A 252 -2.31 0.53 16.55
CA HIS A 252 -0.92 0.78 16.94
C HIS A 252 -0.83 1.77 18.11
N GLY A 253 -0.20 1.35 19.20
CA GLY A 253 -0.08 2.15 20.43
C GLY A 253 0.51 3.56 20.20
N GLY A 254 1.57 3.67 19.39
CA GLY A 254 2.17 4.97 19.07
C GLY A 254 1.24 5.93 18.33
N PHE A 255 0.48 5.45 17.32
CA PHE A 255 -0.49 6.29 16.60
C PHE A 255 -1.62 6.73 17.51
N TRP A 256 -2.11 5.82 18.36
CA TRP A 256 -3.16 6.13 19.31
C TRP A 256 -2.71 7.14 20.37
N GLN A 257 -1.49 6.99 20.91
CA GLN A 257 -0.93 7.93 21.88
C GLN A 257 -0.75 9.32 21.25
N ALA A 258 -0.20 9.42 20.05
CA ALA A 258 -0.04 10.69 19.33
C ALA A 258 -1.39 11.37 19.07
N TYR A 259 -2.35 10.61 18.53
CA TYR A 259 -3.69 11.13 18.25
C TYR A 259 -4.45 11.58 19.51
N GLN A 260 -4.36 10.82 20.61
CA GLN A 260 -5.05 11.15 21.87
C GLN A 260 -4.70 12.54 22.40
N ILE A 261 -3.47 13.03 22.17
CA ILE A 261 -3.03 14.34 22.67
C ILE A 261 -3.90 15.46 22.07
N VAL A 262 -4.24 15.36 20.78
CA VAL A 262 -5.02 16.39 20.07
C VAL A 262 -6.51 16.07 19.99
N ARG A 263 -6.91 14.82 20.25
CA ARG A 263 -8.26 14.26 20.04
C ARG A 263 -9.39 15.16 20.55
N ASN A 264 -9.37 15.56 21.82
CA ASN A 264 -10.51 16.28 22.40
C ASN A 264 -10.66 17.70 21.83
N VAL A 265 -9.54 18.40 21.63
CA VAL A 265 -9.51 19.75 21.04
C VAL A 265 -9.96 19.68 19.59
N LEU A 266 -9.49 18.65 18.86
CA LEU A 266 -9.88 18.38 17.48
C LEU A 266 -11.39 18.14 17.36
N LEU A 267 -11.95 17.21 18.12
CA LEU A 267 -13.38 16.88 18.02
C LEU A 267 -14.26 18.08 18.38
N THR A 268 -13.84 18.88 19.37
CA THR A 268 -14.54 20.13 19.73
C THR A 268 -14.53 21.12 18.56
N GLU A 269 -13.37 21.32 17.93
CA GLU A 269 -13.22 22.26 16.83
C GLU A 269 -13.97 21.81 15.57
N VAL A 270 -13.84 20.53 15.20
CA VAL A 270 -14.57 19.95 14.07
C VAL A 270 -16.07 20.07 14.29
N THR A 271 -16.56 19.78 15.50
CA THR A 271 -17.98 19.94 15.83
C THR A 271 -18.40 21.41 15.70
N ARG A 272 -17.61 22.35 16.24
CA ARG A 272 -17.87 23.79 16.16
C ARG A 272 -17.97 24.26 14.71
N GLN A 273 -17.06 23.81 13.85
CA GLN A 273 -17.08 24.19 12.44
C GLN A 273 -18.17 23.46 11.65
N ALA A 274 -18.45 22.19 11.94
CA ALA A 274 -19.44 21.39 11.21
C ALA A 274 -20.90 21.78 11.53
N THR A 275 -21.15 22.28 12.73
CA THR A 275 -22.51 22.62 13.24
C THR A 275 -22.85 24.10 13.20
N GLN A 276 -22.11 24.89 12.40
CA GLN A 276 -22.45 26.29 12.13
C GLN A 276 -23.88 26.44 11.57
N PRO A 277 -24.48 27.66 11.61
CA PRO A 277 -25.85 27.89 11.14
C PRO A 277 -26.11 27.35 9.73
N THR A 278 -25.11 27.43 8.85
CA THR A 278 -25.04 26.61 7.63
C THR A 278 -24.25 25.34 7.95
N PRO A 279 -24.88 24.16 8.05
CA PRO A 279 -24.18 22.93 8.39
C PRO A 279 -23.12 22.57 7.34
N ALA A 280 -22.10 21.84 7.77
CA ALA A 280 -21.12 21.31 6.82
C ALA A 280 -21.77 20.30 5.87
N ARG A 281 -21.37 20.33 4.60
CA ARG A 281 -21.83 19.38 3.58
C ARG A 281 -21.08 18.05 3.68
N ARG A 282 -19.79 18.10 4.02
CA ARG A 282 -18.92 16.94 4.26
C ARG A 282 -17.72 17.36 5.09
N ILE A 283 -17.03 16.38 5.67
CA ILE A 283 -15.78 16.57 6.40
C ILE A 283 -14.69 15.75 5.71
N PHE A 284 -13.66 16.41 5.19
CA PHE A 284 -12.46 15.75 4.70
C PHE A 284 -11.43 15.62 5.81
N VAL A 285 -10.82 14.44 5.92
CA VAL A 285 -9.70 14.20 6.83
C VAL A 285 -8.53 13.69 6.02
N THR A 286 -7.39 14.37 6.09
CA THR A 286 -6.20 14.09 5.28
C THR A 286 -4.92 14.09 6.09
N GLY A 287 -3.90 13.42 5.57
CA GLY A 287 -2.57 13.39 6.16
C GLY A 287 -1.58 12.60 5.31
N PHE A 288 -0.30 12.96 5.42
CA PHE A 288 0.81 12.29 4.77
C PHE A 288 1.63 11.48 5.78
N SER A 289 2.07 10.27 5.43
CA SER A 289 2.91 9.43 6.30
C SER A 289 2.25 9.18 7.67
N LEU A 290 2.94 9.46 8.78
CA LEU A 290 2.38 9.45 10.14
C LEU A 290 1.04 10.20 10.23
N GLY A 291 0.95 11.38 9.60
CA GLY A 291 -0.28 12.17 9.58
C GLY A 291 -1.45 11.42 8.93
N GLY A 292 -1.19 10.56 7.94
CA GLY A 292 -2.20 9.70 7.33
C GLY A 292 -2.76 8.64 8.28
N ALA A 293 -1.92 8.12 9.19
CA ALA A 293 -2.37 7.20 10.23
C ALA A 293 -3.24 7.89 11.28
N LEU A 294 -2.86 9.11 11.70
CA LEU A 294 -3.65 9.92 12.63
C LEU A 294 -4.97 10.37 12.00
N ALA A 295 -4.95 10.71 10.70
CA ALA A 295 -6.13 11.05 9.92
C ALA A 295 -7.15 9.91 9.91
N LEU A 296 -6.72 8.64 9.82
CA LEU A 296 -7.64 7.50 9.88
C LEU A 296 -8.37 7.41 11.23
N LEU A 297 -7.63 7.53 12.33
CA LEU A 297 -8.20 7.49 13.68
C LEU A 297 -9.15 8.66 13.92
N ALA A 298 -8.76 9.86 13.47
CA ALA A 298 -9.57 11.05 13.54
C ALA A 298 -10.87 10.93 12.70
N ALA A 299 -10.78 10.43 11.47
CA ALA A 299 -11.93 10.26 10.59
C ALA A 299 -12.99 9.35 11.23
N LEU A 300 -12.55 8.28 11.89
CA LEU A 300 -13.43 7.36 12.59
C LEU A 300 -14.11 8.01 13.80
N ASP A 301 -13.37 8.69 14.67
CA ASP A 301 -13.97 9.41 15.81
C ASP A 301 -14.90 10.55 15.39
N ILE A 302 -14.54 11.30 14.32
CA ILE A 302 -15.37 12.36 13.78
C ILE A 302 -16.68 11.77 13.24
N ALA A 303 -16.62 10.65 12.50
CA ALA A 303 -17.81 9.99 11.98
C ALA A 303 -18.75 9.52 13.10
N GLU A 304 -18.20 8.90 14.16
CA GLU A 304 -18.98 8.53 15.35
C GLU A 304 -19.60 9.75 16.04
N GLY A 305 -18.84 10.85 16.17
CA GLY A 305 -19.33 12.11 16.73
C GLY A 305 -20.47 12.71 15.91
N MET A 306 -20.32 12.75 14.57
CA MET A 306 -21.37 13.25 13.68
C MET A 306 -22.61 12.36 13.67
N ALA A 307 -22.45 11.04 13.80
CA ALA A 307 -23.58 10.11 13.94
C ALA A 307 -24.31 10.31 15.28
N ALA A 308 -23.60 10.60 16.36
CA ALA A 308 -24.21 10.91 17.66
C ALA A 308 -24.99 12.23 17.64
N ILE A 309 -24.44 13.26 16.98
CA ILE A 309 -25.13 14.55 16.79
C ILE A 309 -26.38 14.38 15.93
N ASP A 310 -26.32 13.57 14.87
CA ASP A 310 -27.48 13.26 14.03
C ASP A 310 -28.59 12.59 14.84
N LYS A 311 -28.25 11.57 15.65
CA LYS A 311 -29.22 10.92 16.56
C LYS A 311 -29.87 11.90 17.53
N ALA A 312 -29.14 12.93 17.98
CA ALA A 312 -29.66 13.93 18.91
C ALA A 312 -30.56 14.97 18.21
N ASN A 313 -30.25 15.35 16.96
CA ASN A 313 -30.85 16.51 16.30
C ASN A 313 -31.74 16.17 15.09
N GLY A 314 -31.66 14.95 14.55
CA GLY A 314 -32.46 14.43 13.43
C GLY A 314 -32.25 15.13 12.08
N LYS A 315 -31.11 15.80 11.86
CA LYS A 315 -30.85 16.65 10.68
C LYS A 315 -30.04 15.97 9.57
N GLY A 316 -29.73 14.69 9.72
CA GLY A 316 -28.81 13.95 8.86
C GLY A 316 -27.37 14.06 9.33
N SER A 317 -26.63 12.96 9.29
CA SER A 317 -25.22 12.92 9.63
C SER A 317 -24.36 13.51 8.51
N VAL A 318 -23.40 14.37 8.88
CA VAL A 318 -22.44 14.95 7.91
C VAL A 318 -21.46 13.84 7.49
N PRO A 319 -21.36 13.51 6.18
CA PRO A 319 -20.47 12.46 5.72
C PRO A 319 -19.01 12.83 5.94
N VAL A 320 -18.23 11.86 6.41
CA VAL A 320 -16.77 11.99 6.63
C VAL A 320 -16.04 11.22 5.55
N GLU A 321 -15.08 11.85 4.88
CA GLU A 321 -14.24 11.26 3.84
C GLU A 321 -12.76 11.29 4.29
N LEU A 322 -12.13 10.13 4.40
CA LEU A 322 -10.70 9.98 4.64
C LEU A 322 -9.96 9.91 3.29
N PHE A 323 -8.91 10.73 3.17
CA PHE A 323 -8.01 10.71 2.02
C PHE A 323 -6.57 10.84 2.52
N SER A 324 -5.82 9.75 2.49
CA SER A 324 -4.45 9.72 3.02
C SER A 324 -3.42 9.42 1.94
N PHE A 325 -2.18 9.84 2.21
CA PHE A 325 -1.04 9.67 1.32
C PHE A 325 0.09 9.00 2.08
N ALA A 326 0.72 8.00 1.47
CA ALA A 326 1.89 7.34 2.06
C ALA A 326 1.66 6.80 3.49
N ALA A 327 0.40 6.51 3.86
CA ALA A 327 0.05 6.21 5.24
C ALA A 327 0.49 4.78 5.63
N PRO A 328 1.11 4.61 6.82
CA PRO A 328 1.38 3.28 7.34
C PRO A 328 0.07 2.60 7.80
N ARG A 329 0.13 1.28 7.94
CA ARG A 329 -0.93 0.42 8.46
C ARG A 329 -1.23 0.72 9.92
N VAL A 330 -2.46 1.09 10.20
CA VAL A 330 -2.87 1.66 11.50
C VAL A 330 -3.37 0.61 12.49
N GLY A 331 -4.07 -0.41 12.01
CA GLY A 331 -4.70 -1.42 12.85
C GLY A 331 -5.14 -2.67 12.10
N ASP A 332 -5.83 -3.53 12.81
CA ASP A 332 -6.25 -4.85 12.33
C ASP A 332 -7.44 -4.79 11.35
N ALA A 333 -7.85 -5.96 10.85
CA ALA A 333 -8.98 -6.07 9.94
C ALA A 333 -10.30 -5.55 10.58
N ASN A 334 -10.47 -5.69 11.90
CA ASN A 334 -11.68 -5.20 12.58
C ASN A 334 -11.74 -3.67 12.63
N LEU A 335 -10.61 -2.99 12.85
CA LEU A 335 -10.55 -1.53 12.74
C LEU A 335 -10.92 -1.08 11.32
N ASN A 336 -10.40 -1.76 10.29
CA ASN A 336 -10.68 -1.43 8.89
C ASN A 336 -12.15 -1.64 8.51
N ASN A 337 -12.77 -2.73 8.98
CA ASN A 337 -14.20 -2.96 8.81
C ASN A 337 -15.02 -1.82 9.43
N LEU A 338 -14.62 -1.37 10.62
CA LEU A 338 -15.30 -0.26 11.29
C LEU A 338 -15.13 1.07 10.53
N VAL A 339 -13.92 1.36 10.03
CA VAL A 339 -13.70 2.51 9.14
C VAL A 339 -14.60 2.42 7.91
N THR A 340 -14.69 1.25 7.27
CA THR A 340 -15.55 1.02 6.09
C THR A 340 -17.04 1.17 6.41
N GLU A 341 -17.46 0.83 7.63
CA GLU A 341 -18.85 0.97 8.07
C GLU A 341 -19.21 2.42 8.40
N ARG A 342 -18.29 3.18 9.00
CA ARG A 342 -18.59 4.49 9.61
C ARG A 342 -18.13 5.68 8.78
N VAL A 343 -17.03 5.56 8.05
CA VAL A 343 -16.48 6.62 7.21
C VAL A 343 -17.08 6.46 5.81
N ALA A 344 -17.66 7.52 5.27
CA ALA A 344 -18.40 7.47 4.01
C ALA A 344 -17.52 7.09 2.81
N LYS A 345 -16.24 7.44 2.86
CA LYS A 345 -15.22 7.04 1.87
C LYS A 345 -13.84 7.03 2.51
N SER A 346 -13.05 5.99 2.27
CA SER A 346 -11.67 5.90 2.74
C SER A 346 -10.73 5.60 1.58
N THR A 347 -9.83 6.54 1.28
CA THR A 347 -8.89 6.48 0.15
C THR A 347 -7.45 6.58 0.64
N LEU A 348 -6.58 5.67 0.20
CA LEU A 348 -5.13 5.77 0.35
C LEU A 348 -4.49 5.89 -1.04
N VAL A 349 -3.62 6.88 -1.22
CA VAL A 349 -2.69 6.95 -2.36
C VAL A 349 -1.33 6.43 -1.93
N ALA A 350 -0.82 5.45 -2.67
CA ALA A 350 0.52 4.88 -2.52
C ALA A 350 1.31 5.05 -3.82
N PHE A 351 2.61 5.27 -3.71
CA PHE A 351 3.46 5.54 -4.87
C PHE A 351 4.70 4.65 -4.90
N ARG A 352 4.93 4.03 -6.05
CA ARG A 352 6.15 3.28 -6.41
C ARG A 352 6.67 2.40 -5.27
N SER A 353 7.88 2.70 -4.82
CA SER A 353 8.69 1.93 -3.92
C SER A 353 8.65 2.48 -2.50
N ASP A 354 7.66 3.31 -2.18
CA ASP A 354 7.49 3.85 -0.84
C ASP A 354 7.40 2.71 0.19
N PRO A 355 8.35 2.58 1.13
CA PRO A 355 8.34 1.52 2.13
C PRO A 355 7.28 1.69 3.21
N VAL A 356 6.83 2.91 3.50
CA VAL A 356 6.01 3.21 4.67
C VAL A 356 4.61 2.61 4.56
N VAL A 357 4.06 2.56 3.35
CA VAL A 357 2.74 1.97 3.08
C VAL A 357 2.70 0.44 3.33
N HIS A 358 3.87 -0.19 3.46
CA HIS A 358 4.01 -1.61 3.77
C HIS A 358 4.23 -1.90 5.27
N LEU A 359 4.26 -0.87 6.11
CA LEU A 359 4.58 -0.98 7.53
C LEU A 359 3.37 -0.68 8.41
N PRO A 360 3.14 -1.41 9.53
CA PRO A 360 3.86 -2.59 10.00
C PRO A 360 3.79 -3.83 9.06
N PRO A 361 4.83 -4.70 9.03
CA PRO A 361 5.02 -5.77 8.06
C PRO A 361 4.10 -6.98 8.29
N PHE A 362 3.27 -6.96 9.32
CA PHE A 362 2.40 -8.10 9.64
C PHE A 362 1.26 -8.18 8.60
N GLY A 363 1.29 -9.21 7.76
CA GLY A 363 0.21 -9.51 6.82
C GLY A 363 0.65 -10.44 5.67
N PRO A 364 -0.29 -11.17 5.03
CA PRO A 364 0.02 -12.17 4.00
C PRO A 364 0.54 -11.60 2.67
N ASN A 365 0.61 -10.27 2.51
CA ASN A 365 1.12 -9.58 1.33
C ASN A 365 2.50 -8.94 1.57
N PHE A 366 3.29 -9.49 2.49
CA PHE A 366 4.68 -9.10 2.66
C PHE A 366 5.54 -9.91 1.68
N PRO A 367 6.27 -9.28 0.73
CA PRO A 367 7.02 -10.00 -0.30
C PRO A 367 8.40 -10.46 0.22
N LEU A 368 8.48 -10.93 1.47
CA LEU A 368 9.66 -11.54 2.08
C LEU A 368 9.28 -12.96 2.55
N THR A 369 9.86 -13.96 1.90
CA THR A 369 9.73 -15.37 2.27
C THR A 369 10.54 -15.66 3.53
N PHE A 370 9.89 -16.20 4.57
CA PHE A 370 10.53 -16.60 5.81
C PHE A 370 10.79 -18.12 5.81
N GLU A 371 12.05 -18.53 5.70
CA GLU A 371 12.51 -19.86 6.11
C GLU A 371 13.52 -19.66 7.26
N HIS A 372 13.07 -19.93 8.50
CA HIS A 372 13.88 -19.94 9.74
C HIS A 372 14.30 -18.56 10.31
N PRO A 373 14.61 -18.46 11.63
CA PRO A 373 14.38 -17.26 12.44
C PRO A 373 15.47 -16.23 12.22
N ILE A 374 15.44 -15.48 11.11
CA ILE A 374 16.48 -14.48 10.85
C ILE A 374 15.91 -13.22 10.19
N SER A 375 16.47 -12.11 10.67
CA SER A 375 16.27 -10.71 10.34
C SER A 375 15.98 -10.39 8.87
N VAL A 376 15.09 -9.42 8.66
CA VAL A 376 14.97 -8.69 7.39
C VAL A 376 16.05 -7.61 7.37
N ASP A 377 16.85 -7.55 6.31
CA ASP A 377 17.86 -6.52 6.09
C ASP A 377 17.37 -5.52 5.03
N LEU A 378 16.95 -4.34 5.47
CA LEU A 378 16.47 -3.24 4.62
C LEU A 378 17.52 -2.13 4.62
N ALA A 379 18.38 -2.05 3.60
CA ALA A 379 19.44 -1.03 3.53
C ALA A 379 20.32 -0.98 4.81
N GLY A 380 20.77 -2.13 5.32
CA GLY A 380 21.61 -2.25 6.52
C GLY A 380 20.84 -2.18 7.85
N ILE A 381 19.52 -2.38 7.83
CA ILE A 381 18.65 -2.43 9.01
C ILE A 381 18.40 -3.89 9.37
N HIS A 382 19.04 -4.42 10.41
CA HIS A 382 18.68 -5.72 11.00
C HIS A 382 17.45 -5.57 11.91
N ILE A 383 16.27 -6.02 11.44
CA ILE A 383 15.07 -6.09 12.29
C ILE A 383 15.05 -7.45 13.00
N GLY A 384 15.38 -7.47 14.29
CA GLY A 384 15.24 -8.64 15.14
C GLY A 384 13.77 -8.93 15.48
N LEU A 385 13.13 -9.81 14.72
CA LEU A 385 11.82 -10.35 15.07
C LEU A 385 12.03 -11.32 16.25
N GLY A 386 11.79 -10.85 17.47
CA GLY A 386 11.85 -11.66 18.69
C GLY A 386 10.99 -12.92 18.62
N THR A 387 11.16 -13.80 19.61
CA THR A 387 10.50 -15.12 19.71
C THR A 387 9.04 -15.10 19.23
N PRO A 388 8.62 -16.09 18.43
CA PRO A 388 7.41 -16.02 17.62
C PRO A 388 6.18 -16.08 18.52
N VAL A 389 5.67 -14.92 18.94
CA VAL A 389 4.25 -14.81 19.21
C VAL A 389 3.60 -14.74 17.84
N ILE A 390 3.21 -15.92 17.34
CA ILE A 390 2.58 -16.19 16.05
C ILE A 390 1.77 -14.97 15.58
N PRO A 391 2.26 -14.15 14.63
CA PRO A 391 1.43 -13.17 13.99
C PRO A 391 0.51 -13.96 13.07
N GLN A 392 -0.74 -14.03 13.49
CA GLN A 392 -1.86 -14.73 12.88
C GLN A 392 -1.77 -14.74 11.34
N ILE A 393 -1.44 -15.91 10.78
CA ILE A 393 -1.59 -16.23 9.36
C ILE A 393 -3.04 -15.87 8.98
N GLY A 394 -3.23 -14.73 8.29
CA GLY A 394 -4.56 -14.26 7.86
C GLY A 394 -4.97 -12.87 8.33
N GLN A 395 -4.25 -12.20 9.25
CA GLN A 395 -4.54 -10.80 9.54
C GLN A 395 -4.06 -9.89 8.40
N GLN A 396 -5.02 -9.28 7.70
CA GLN A 396 -4.75 -8.22 6.73
C GLN A 396 -4.79 -6.88 7.46
N TYR A 397 -3.62 -6.30 7.68
CA TYR A 397 -3.52 -4.89 8.05
C TYR A 397 -3.80 -4.07 6.78
N GLN A 398 -5.04 -3.64 6.61
CA GLN A 398 -5.43 -2.69 5.57
C GLN A 398 -5.32 -1.26 6.13
N THR A 399 -5.20 -0.29 5.24
CA THR A 399 -4.99 1.13 5.56
C THR A 399 -6.16 2.01 5.14
N ALA A 400 -6.92 1.60 4.12
CA ALA A 400 -8.09 2.29 3.61
C ALA A 400 -8.96 1.29 2.86
N GLU A 401 -10.24 1.63 2.64
CA GLU A 401 -11.15 0.82 1.84
C GLU A 401 -10.70 0.77 0.37
N THR A 402 -10.33 1.93 -0.18
CA THR A 402 -9.83 2.07 -1.55
C THR A 402 -8.36 2.46 -1.53
N LEU A 403 -7.52 1.63 -2.15
CA LEU A 403 -6.11 1.95 -2.42
C LEU A 403 -5.98 2.40 -3.87
N PHE A 404 -5.23 3.46 -4.14
CA PHE A 404 -4.72 3.82 -5.46
C PHE A 404 -3.19 3.76 -5.42
N TYR A 405 -2.64 2.72 -6.02
CA TYR A 405 -1.20 2.54 -6.20
C TYR A 405 -0.78 3.09 -7.57
N ILE A 406 0.12 4.07 -7.56
CA ILE A 406 0.68 4.69 -8.76
C ILE A 406 2.09 4.13 -8.97
N ASP A 407 2.33 3.46 -10.10
CA ASP A 407 3.62 2.83 -10.41
C ASP A 407 4.62 3.77 -11.11
N ASN A 408 5.77 3.21 -11.51
CA ASN A 408 6.85 3.94 -12.21
C ASN A 408 6.40 4.55 -13.54
N ASP A 409 5.46 3.89 -14.22
CA ASP A 409 4.99 4.27 -15.55
C ASP A 409 3.79 5.23 -15.47
N GLY A 410 3.35 5.54 -14.24
CA GLY A 410 2.18 6.34 -13.98
C GLY A 410 0.89 5.64 -14.39
N MET A 411 0.82 4.31 -14.18
CA MET A 411 -0.42 3.55 -14.17
C MET A 411 -0.99 3.52 -12.75
N VAL A 412 -2.31 3.59 -12.66
CA VAL A 412 -3.04 3.55 -11.38
C VAL A 412 -3.71 2.19 -11.23
N SER A 413 -3.43 1.51 -10.13
CA SER A 413 -4.05 0.24 -9.79
C SER A 413 -4.69 0.28 -8.41
N ASN A 414 -5.76 -0.49 -8.21
CA ASN A 414 -6.51 -0.47 -6.94
C ASN A 414 -5.96 -1.44 -5.88
N ARG A 415 -4.70 -1.85 -6.04
CA ARG A 415 -4.02 -2.85 -5.20
C ARG A 415 -2.52 -2.65 -5.26
N TYR A 416 -1.80 -3.08 -4.23
CA TYR A 416 -0.34 -3.17 -4.32
C TYR A 416 0.07 -4.15 -5.44
N PRO A 417 1.21 -3.92 -6.10
CA PRO A 417 1.75 -4.86 -7.09
C PRO A 417 2.05 -6.21 -6.43
N ALA A 418 1.86 -7.30 -7.17
CA ALA A 418 2.19 -8.64 -6.66
C ALA A 418 3.66 -9.02 -6.80
N ALA A 419 4.42 -8.27 -7.59
CA ALA A 419 5.87 -8.43 -7.73
C ALA A 419 6.60 -7.80 -6.53
N GLN A 420 7.80 -8.29 -6.25
CA GLN A 420 8.71 -7.69 -5.27
C GLN A 420 9.07 -6.27 -5.73
N VAL A 421 8.65 -5.27 -4.97
CA VAL A 421 9.04 -3.88 -5.21
C VAL A 421 10.32 -3.60 -4.43
N ALA A 422 11.40 -3.23 -5.13
CA ALA A 422 12.61 -2.74 -4.48
C ALA A 422 12.25 -1.43 -3.76
N LEU A 423 12.25 -1.44 -2.43
CA LEU A 423 11.82 -0.30 -1.62
C LEU A 423 12.83 0.85 -1.70
N ASN A 424 12.33 2.08 -1.83
CA ASN A 424 13.11 3.29 -1.99
C ASN A 424 12.52 4.42 -1.15
N TYR A 425 13.20 4.79 -0.07
CA TYR A 425 12.77 5.85 0.82
C TYR A 425 12.73 7.24 0.16
N ARG A 426 13.44 7.45 -0.97
CA ARG A 426 13.36 8.72 -1.70
C ARG A 426 11.97 8.98 -2.28
N ASP A 427 11.18 7.93 -2.50
CA ASP A 427 9.80 8.06 -2.97
C ASP A 427 8.83 8.47 -1.84
N HIS A 428 9.25 8.41 -0.56
CA HIS A 428 8.43 8.79 0.61
C HIS A 428 8.52 10.29 0.94
N THR A 429 8.19 11.15 -0.02
CA THR A 429 8.12 12.60 0.16
C THR A 429 6.97 13.19 -0.65
N TRP A 430 6.63 14.47 -0.46
CA TRP A 430 5.53 15.10 -1.20
C TRP A 430 5.81 15.25 -2.69
N ASP A 431 7.04 15.63 -3.08
CA ASP A 431 7.37 15.93 -4.48
C ASP A 431 7.16 14.76 -5.44
N PRO A 432 7.60 13.52 -5.14
CA PRO A 432 7.34 12.38 -6.02
C PRO A 432 5.86 12.06 -6.16
N TYR A 433 5.08 12.13 -5.06
CA TYR A 433 3.63 11.94 -5.09
C TYR A 433 2.94 13.04 -5.91
N ARG A 434 3.35 14.30 -5.75
CA ARG A 434 2.84 15.45 -6.50
C ARG A 434 3.14 15.30 -8.00
N ALA A 435 4.39 15.02 -8.35
CA ALA A 435 4.81 14.83 -9.74
C ALA A 435 4.04 13.69 -10.41
N ALA A 436 3.79 12.60 -9.69
CA ALA A 436 3.00 11.47 -10.18
C ALA A 436 1.55 11.86 -10.47
N LEU A 437 0.90 12.56 -9.53
CA LEU A 437 -0.48 13.04 -9.69
C LEU A 437 -0.60 14.07 -10.83
N GLU A 438 0.33 15.00 -10.95
CA GLU A 438 0.38 15.96 -12.06
C GLU A 438 0.62 15.28 -13.41
N GLY A 439 1.47 14.26 -13.45
CA GLY A 439 1.68 13.42 -14.63
C GLY A 439 0.39 12.71 -15.07
N LEU A 440 -0.37 12.19 -14.11
CA LEU A 440 -1.68 11.58 -14.38
C LEU A 440 -2.71 12.60 -14.89
N ALA A 441 -2.74 13.80 -14.31
CA ALA A 441 -3.63 14.89 -14.76
C ALA A 441 -3.37 15.24 -16.23
N LYS A 442 -2.10 15.43 -16.60
CA LYS A 442 -1.68 15.71 -17.99
C LYS A 442 -2.07 14.60 -18.97
N LYS A 443 -1.93 13.33 -18.58
CA LYS A 443 -2.36 12.19 -19.40
C LYS A 443 -3.88 12.18 -19.62
N GLN A 444 -4.67 12.50 -18.58
CA GLN A 444 -6.13 12.58 -18.70
C GLN A 444 -6.57 13.72 -19.65
N GLU A 445 -5.97 14.90 -19.53
CA GLU A 445 -6.24 16.03 -20.42
C GLU A 445 -5.86 15.73 -21.88
N GLY A 446 -4.71 15.09 -22.09
CA GLY A 446 -4.26 14.68 -23.43
C GLY A 446 -5.21 13.68 -24.09
N SER A 447 -5.71 12.69 -23.34
CA SER A 447 -6.68 11.69 -23.82
C SER A 447 -8.05 12.32 -24.14
N LEU A 448 -8.52 13.26 -23.32
CA LEU A 448 -9.76 14.01 -23.57
C LEU A 448 -9.66 14.86 -24.83
N ASN A 449 -8.55 15.58 -25.01
CA ASN A 449 -8.31 16.41 -26.20
C ASN A 449 -8.18 15.58 -27.49
N MET A 450 -7.61 14.38 -27.42
CA MET A 450 -7.53 13.47 -28.57
C MET A 450 -8.90 12.91 -28.94
N THR A 451 -9.72 12.54 -27.95
CA THR A 451 -11.09 12.04 -28.15
C THR A 451 -12.01 13.11 -28.74
N LEU A 452 -11.88 14.36 -28.29
CA LEU A 452 -12.63 15.49 -28.85
C LEU A 452 -12.22 15.78 -30.30
N ARG A 453 -10.92 15.65 -30.64
CA ARG A 453 -10.44 15.81 -32.02
C ARG A 453 -10.91 14.69 -32.95
N THR A 454 -10.95 13.45 -32.50
CA THR A 454 -11.50 12.34 -33.30
C THR A 454 -13.00 12.48 -33.51
N ALA A 455 -13.75 12.93 -32.50
CA ALA A 455 -15.18 13.17 -32.63
C ALA A 455 -15.54 14.33 -33.58
N THR A 456 -14.66 15.33 -33.73
CA THR A 456 -14.83 16.40 -34.74
C THR A 456 -14.46 15.97 -36.15
N VAL A 457 -13.58 14.98 -36.33
CA VAL A 457 -13.18 14.48 -37.66
C VAL A 457 -14.17 13.45 -38.23
N GLU A 458 -14.97 12.80 -37.40
CA GLU A 458 -16.07 11.91 -37.84
C GLU A 458 -17.40 12.64 -38.09
N ALA A 459 -17.47 13.94 -37.80
CA ALA A 459 -18.66 14.78 -37.97
C ALA A 459 -18.60 15.72 -39.21
N ASP A 460 -17.49 15.70 -39.94
CA ASP A 460 -17.28 16.33 -41.26
C ASP A 460 -17.20 15.23 -42.33
#